data_AF-A0AAV0MZY8-F1
#
_entry.id   AF-A0AAV0MZY8-F1
#
_cell.length_a   1.000
_cell.length_b   1.000
_cell.length_c   1.000
_cell.angle_alpha   90.00
_cell.angle_beta   90.00
_cell.angle_gamma   90.00
#
_symmetry.space_group_name_H-M   'P 1'
#
loop_
_entity.id
_entity.type
_entity.pdbx_description
1 polymer ?
#
loop_
_entity_poly.entity_id
_entity_poly.type
_entity_poly.pdbx_seq_one_letter_code
_entity_poly.pdbx_strand_id
1 'polypeptide(L)'
;MKSVTASTLLLLCLLLASSVFDVTVAAGSGICDSKCGARCAKAGVMDRCLKYCGICCDKCQCVPSGTYGNKHECPCYRDLKNSKGKPKCP
;
A
#
# COMPACT_ATOMS: atom_id res chain seq x y z
N MET A 1 48.80 15.34 -11.23
CA MET A 1 48.50 14.27 -10.24
C MET A 1 47.45 14.64 -9.19
N LYS A 2 47.13 15.94 -8.98
CA LYS A 2 46.11 16.39 -8.01
C LYS A 2 44.66 16.37 -8.54
N SER A 3 44.49 16.41 -9.86
CA SER A 3 43.18 16.44 -10.53
C SER A 3 42.52 15.05 -10.62
N VAL A 4 43.33 13.98 -10.68
CA VAL A 4 42.84 12.60 -10.81
C VAL A 4 42.17 12.14 -9.51
N THR A 5 42.71 12.55 -8.35
CA THR A 5 42.17 12.20 -7.03
C THR A 5 40.85 12.89 -6.72
N ALA A 6 40.62 14.09 -7.27
CA ALA A 6 39.36 14.82 -7.11
C ALA A 6 38.23 14.16 -7.91
N SER A 7 38.49 13.78 -9.17
CA SER A 7 37.49 13.08 -10.00
C SER A 7 37.15 11.69 -9.47
N THR A 8 38.12 10.93 -8.97
CA THR A 8 37.84 9.60 -8.40
C THR A 8 37.05 9.69 -7.09
N LEU A 9 37.31 10.70 -6.25
CA LEU A 9 36.56 10.94 -5.02
C LEU A 9 35.09 11.35 -5.30
N LEU A 10 34.87 12.16 -6.35
CA LEU A 10 33.54 12.58 -6.77
C LEU A 10 32.71 11.41 -7.32
N LEU A 11 33.33 10.55 -8.14
CA LEU A 11 32.71 9.32 -8.66
C LEU A 11 32.36 8.33 -7.53
N LEU A 12 33.23 8.20 -6.51
CA LEU A 12 32.96 7.35 -5.35
C LEU A 12 31.79 7.88 -4.51
N CYS A 13 31.66 9.19 -4.35
CA CYS A 13 30.52 9.81 -3.66
C CYS A 13 29.20 9.60 -4.42
N LEU A 14 29.22 9.70 -5.76
CA LEU A 14 28.04 9.46 -6.60
C LEU A 14 27.56 8.00 -6.53
N LEU A 15 28.50 7.04 -6.50
CA LEU A 15 28.19 5.61 -6.33
C LEU A 15 27.62 5.30 -4.94
N LEU A 16 28.16 5.93 -3.89
CA LEU A 16 27.63 5.81 -2.51
C LEU A 16 26.25 6.45 -2.36
N ALA A 17 25.94 7.50 -3.13
CA ALA A 17 24.61 8.09 -3.13
C ALA A 17 23.58 7.21 -3.84
N SER A 18 23.97 6.35 -4.79
CA SER A 18 23.02 5.51 -5.54
C SER A 18 22.35 4.45 -4.66
N SER A 19 23.04 3.98 -3.61
CA SER A 19 22.55 2.91 -2.73
C SER A 19 21.56 3.37 -1.64
N VAL A 20 21.34 4.68 -1.49
CA VAL A 20 20.39 5.21 -0.47
C VAL A 20 18.99 5.48 -1.02
N PHE A 21 18.75 5.33 -2.33
CA PHE A 21 17.50 5.75 -2.97
C PHE A 21 16.42 4.65 -3.11
N ASP A 22 16.68 3.41 -2.71
CA ASP A 22 15.77 2.27 -2.97
C ASP A 22 14.82 1.88 -1.81
N VAL A 23 14.49 2.77 -0.86
CA VAL A 23 13.71 2.35 0.33
C VAL A 23 12.38 3.09 0.56
N THR A 24 12.04 4.17 -0.17
CA THR A 24 10.92 5.04 0.30
C THR A 24 9.77 5.37 -0.66
N VAL A 25 9.49 4.61 -1.72
CA VAL A 25 8.27 4.90 -2.52
C VAL A 25 7.39 3.67 -2.76
N ALA A 26 6.73 3.24 -1.68
CA ALA A 26 5.42 2.60 -1.71
C ALA A 26 4.68 2.89 -0.39
N ALA A 27 4.54 4.17 -0.04
CA ALA A 27 3.71 4.59 1.09
C ALA A 27 2.22 4.58 0.70
N GLY A 28 1.68 3.40 0.36
CA GLY A 28 0.31 3.09 0.78
C GLY A 28 0.37 2.88 2.28
N SER A 29 -0.56 3.43 3.05
CA SER A 29 -0.47 3.37 4.52
C SER A 29 -0.25 1.92 4.97
N GLY A 30 0.89 1.59 5.59
CA GLY A 30 1.22 0.18 5.92
C GLY A 30 0.16 -0.52 6.79
N ILE A 31 -0.69 0.28 7.43
CA ILE A 31 -1.91 -0.14 8.13
C ILE A 31 -2.92 -0.80 7.18
N CYS A 32 -3.16 -0.21 6.00
CA CYS A 32 -4.08 -0.75 5.01
C CYS A 32 -3.56 -2.04 4.39
N ASP A 33 -2.27 -2.12 4.04
CA ASP A 33 -1.71 -3.32 3.42
C ASP A 33 -1.81 -4.54 4.33
N SER A 34 -1.43 -4.38 5.60
CA SER A 34 -1.53 -5.45 6.60
C SER A 34 -2.98 -5.88 6.84
N LYS A 35 -3.89 -4.92 7.06
CA LYS A 35 -5.30 -5.23 7.31
C LYS A 35 -6.01 -5.82 6.10
N CYS A 36 -5.71 -5.34 4.90
CA CYS A 36 -6.26 -5.89 3.67
C CYS A 36 -5.70 -7.28 3.37
N GLY A 37 -4.44 -7.55 3.71
CA GLY A 37 -3.89 -8.91 3.71
C GLY A 37 -4.71 -9.86 4.58
N ALA A 38 -5.00 -9.47 5.82
CA ALA A 38 -5.84 -10.26 6.72
C ALA A 38 -7.27 -10.43 6.20
N ARG A 39 -7.89 -9.35 5.71
CA ARG A 39 -9.26 -9.35 5.18
C ARG A 39 -9.41 -10.24 3.95
N CYS A 40 -8.40 -10.27 3.09
CA CYS A 40 -8.42 -10.99 1.82
C CYS A 40 -7.83 -12.40 1.89
N ALA A 41 -7.35 -12.86 3.06
CA ALA A 41 -6.64 -14.13 3.22
C ALA A 41 -7.37 -15.38 2.68
N LYS A 42 -8.71 -15.33 2.56
CA LYS A 42 -9.55 -16.42 2.01
C LYS A 42 -10.32 -16.03 0.74
N ALA A 43 -9.93 -14.94 0.08
CA ALA A 43 -10.60 -14.49 -1.13
C ALA A 43 -10.31 -15.42 -2.31
N GLY A 44 -11.35 -15.83 -3.04
CA GLY A 44 -11.17 -16.66 -4.25
C GLY A 44 -10.46 -15.93 -5.40
N VAL A 45 -10.45 -14.58 -5.39
CA VAL A 45 -9.70 -13.75 -6.33
C VAL A 45 -8.90 -12.71 -5.54
N MET A 46 -7.68 -13.09 -5.16
CA MET A 46 -6.84 -12.33 -4.22
C MET A 46 -6.59 -10.90 -4.68
N ASP A 47 -6.09 -10.71 -5.91
CA ASP A 47 -5.72 -9.39 -6.44
C ASP A 47 -6.91 -8.43 -6.49
N ARG A 48 -8.09 -8.95 -6.83
CA ARG A 48 -9.33 -8.16 -6.82
C ARG A 48 -9.66 -7.72 -5.40
N CYS A 49 -9.59 -8.63 -4.43
CA CYS A 49 -9.89 -8.31 -3.04
C CYS A 49 -8.94 -7.23 -2.49
N LEU A 50 -7.63 -7.42 -2.65
CA LEU A 50 -6.63 -6.48 -2.17
C LEU A 50 -6.81 -5.09 -2.80
N LYS A 51 -7.04 -5.03 -4.12
CA LYS A 51 -7.29 -3.77 -4.83
C LYS A 51 -8.48 -3.00 -4.26
N TYR A 52 -9.63 -3.65 -4.12
CA TYR A 52 -10.83 -2.97 -3.62
C TYR A 52 -10.76 -2.69 -2.12
N CYS A 53 -10.13 -3.58 -1.34
CA CYS A 53 -9.88 -3.34 0.07
C CYS A 53 -8.99 -2.11 0.27
N GLY A 54 -7.88 -1.99 -0.47
CA GLY A 54 -6.98 -0.84 -0.41
C GLY A 54 -7.70 0.47 -0.73
N ILE A 55 -8.43 0.53 -1.85
CA ILE A 55 -9.23 1.72 -2.22
C ILE A 55 -10.22 2.11 -1.11
N CYS A 56 -10.87 1.13 -0.48
CA CYS A 56 -11.81 1.39 0.60
C CYS A 56 -11.12 1.78 1.90
N CYS A 57 -9.97 1.17 2.21
CA CYS A 57 -9.16 1.49 3.36
C CYS A 57 -8.56 2.89 3.25
N ASP A 58 -8.01 3.28 2.10
CA ASP A 58 -7.47 4.62 1.90
C ASP A 58 -8.55 5.69 2.06
N LYS A 59 -9.78 5.41 1.60
CA LYS A 59 -10.90 6.34 1.75
C LYS A 59 -11.48 6.39 3.17
N CYS A 60 -11.55 5.27 3.86
CA CYS A 60 -12.25 5.15 5.15
C CYS A 60 -11.33 5.03 6.36
N GLN A 61 -10.03 4.85 6.14
CA GLN A 61 -8.99 4.58 7.13
C GLN A 61 -9.38 3.43 8.10
N CYS A 62 -10.15 2.45 7.60
CA CYS A 62 -10.73 1.37 8.39
C CYS A 62 -10.93 0.11 7.53
N VAL A 63 -10.63 -1.06 8.08
CA VAL A 63 -10.90 -2.38 7.48
C VAL A 63 -11.54 -3.25 8.56
N PRO A 64 -12.70 -3.88 8.30
CA PRO A 64 -13.35 -4.77 9.25
C PRO A 64 -12.52 -6.00 9.60
N SER A 65 -12.75 -6.54 10.80
CA SER A 65 -12.16 -7.79 11.27
C SER A 65 -12.61 -9.01 10.43
N GLY A 66 -11.82 -10.08 10.50
CA GLY A 66 -12.11 -11.34 9.81
C GLY A 66 -12.02 -11.26 8.28
N THR A 67 -12.28 -12.39 7.60
CA THR A 67 -12.18 -12.51 6.14
C THR A 67 -13.50 -12.27 5.40
N TYR A 68 -14.60 -12.13 6.14
CA TYR A 68 -15.95 -11.87 5.62
C TYR A 68 -16.80 -11.20 6.71
N GLY A 69 -17.91 -10.54 6.33
CA GLY A 69 -18.83 -9.95 7.30
C GLY A 69 -18.25 -8.75 8.05
N ASN A 70 -18.72 -8.52 9.28
CA ASN A 70 -18.25 -7.50 10.24
C ASN A 70 -18.20 -6.05 9.76
N LYS A 71 -18.86 -5.74 8.63
CA LYS A 71 -18.82 -4.40 8.04
C LYS A 71 -19.41 -3.30 8.95
N HIS A 72 -20.18 -3.67 9.97
CA HIS A 72 -20.70 -2.73 10.97
C HIS A 72 -19.58 -2.07 11.82
N GLU A 73 -18.40 -2.69 11.93
CA GLU A 73 -17.22 -2.12 12.59
C GLU A 73 -16.67 -0.88 11.86
N CYS A 74 -16.86 -0.82 10.53
CA CYS A 74 -16.40 0.29 9.69
C CYS A 74 -17.56 0.82 8.82
N PRO A 75 -18.42 1.70 9.34
CA PRO A 75 -19.59 2.20 8.61
C PRO A 75 -19.27 2.82 7.24
N CYS A 76 -18.19 3.59 7.12
CA CYS A 76 -17.73 4.11 5.83
C CYS A 76 -17.44 2.98 4.83
N TYR A 77 -16.67 1.96 5.25
CA TYR A 77 -16.30 0.82 4.42
C TYR A 77 -17.54 0.03 3.97
N ARG A 78 -18.52 -0.13 4.87
CA ARG A 78 -19.81 -0.77 4.58
C ARG A 78 -20.62 -0.03 3.52
N ASP A 79 -20.68 1.29 3.63
CA ASP A 79 -21.60 2.13 2.86
C ASP A 79 -21.03 2.60 1.51
N LEU A 80 -19.74 2.38 1.27
CA LEU A 80 -19.09 2.66 0.00
C LEU A 80 -19.73 1.84 -1.13
N LYS A 81 -20.29 2.56 -2.10
CA LYS A 81 -20.89 2.00 -3.32
C LYS A 81 -20.04 2.30 -4.55
N ASN A 82 -20.15 1.44 -5.56
CA ASN A 82 -19.63 1.73 -6.89
C ASN A 82 -20.62 2.64 -7.66
N SER A 83 -20.26 3.04 -8.88
CA SER A 83 -21.12 3.86 -9.74
C SER A 83 -22.47 3.23 -10.09
N LYS A 84 -22.62 1.91 -9.91
CA LYS A 84 -23.87 1.16 -10.13
C LYS A 84 -24.68 0.98 -8.83
N GLY A 85 -24.30 1.64 -7.74
CA GLY A 85 -24.98 1.58 -6.45
C GLY A 85 -24.81 0.26 -5.68
N LYS A 86 -23.91 -0.64 -6.12
CA LYS A 86 -23.62 -1.91 -5.44
C LYS A 86 -22.49 -1.72 -4.42
N PRO A 87 -22.43 -2.55 -3.36
CA PRO A 87 -21.31 -2.52 -2.41
C PRO A 87 -19.96 -2.62 -3.13
N LYS A 88 -19.04 -1.71 -2.80
CA LYS A 88 -17.72 -1.63 -3.44
C LYS A 88 -16.67 -2.47 -2.71
N CYS A 89 -16.73 -2.48 -1.39
CA CYS A 89 -15.66 -3.02 -0.55
C CYS A 89 -15.90 -4.50 -0.19
N PRO A 90 -14.86 -5.34 -0.14
CA PRO A 90 -14.98 -6.78 0.12
C PRO A 90 -15.63 -7.14 1.46
#